data_AF-A0A918V0M4-F1
#
_entry.id   AF-A0A918V0M4-F1
#
_cell.length_a   1.000
_cell.length_b   1.000
_cell.length_c   1.000
_cell.angle_alpha   90.00
_cell.angle_beta   90.00
_cell.angle_gamma   90.00
#
_symmetry.space_group_name_H-M   'P 1'
#
loop_
_entity.id
_entity.type
_entity.pdbx_description
1 polymer ?
#
loop_
_entity_poly.entity_id
_entity_poly.type
_entity_poly.pdbx_seq_one_letter_code
_entity_poly.pdbx_strand_id
1 'polypeptide(L)'
;MSRVTDLAFLTGHDSGTIVLGAAWVAPNPRNYGRGIHPDMVGFSIDVHPVDATERAATRAVLRAQALPQLHEWITQAIAADETWRWTDHQHYWRLTDGHLMHGDEA
;
A
#
# COMPACT_ATOMS: atom_id res chain seq x y z
N MET A 1 -14.30 -2.85 10.92
CA MET A 1 -13.11 -3.70 11.20
C MET A 1 -12.08 -3.35 10.16
N SER A 2 -11.01 -2.65 10.52
CA SER A 2 -9.87 -2.43 9.65
C SER A 2 -8.94 -3.61 9.80
N ARG A 3 -8.76 -4.38 8.73
CA ARG A 3 -7.80 -5.48 8.73
C ARG A 3 -6.82 -5.23 7.61
N VAL A 4 -5.55 -5.09 7.98
CA VAL A 4 -4.47 -5.41 7.05
C VAL A 4 -4.58 -6.91 6.82
N THR A 5 -4.91 -7.29 5.60
CA THR A 5 -5.12 -8.68 5.19
C THR A 5 -3.84 -9.30 4.69
N ASP A 6 -2.93 -8.50 4.15
CA ASP A 6 -1.64 -8.95 3.68
C ASP A 6 -0.52 -7.94 3.94
N LEU A 7 0.67 -8.46 4.22
CA LEU A 7 1.92 -7.69 4.32
C LEU A 7 3.02 -8.52 3.66
N ALA A 8 3.51 -8.05 2.52
CA ALA A 8 4.56 -8.71 1.78
C ALA A 8 5.86 -7.89 1.73
N PHE A 9 6.99 -8.59 1.82
CA PHE A 9 8.30 -8.04 1.49
C PHE A 9 8.68 -8.57 0.12
N LEU A 10 8.61 -7.71 -0.89
CA LEU A 10 8.84 -8.11 -2.26
C LEU A 10 10.33 -8.38 -2.49
N THR A 11 10.59 -9.33 -3.39
CA THR A 11 11.95 -9.72 -3.77
C THR A 11 12.12 -9.53 -5.27
N GLY A 12 13.31 -9.10 -5.70
CA GLY A 12 13.61 -8.83 -7.11
C GLY A 12 14.23 -7.45 -7.34
N HIS A 13 14.44 -7.11 -8.61
CA HIS A 13 14.86 -5.78 -9.02
C HIS A 13 13.58 -4.98 -9.30
N ASP A 14 13.12 -4.20 -8.33
CA ASP A 14 12.01 -3.29 -8.56
C ASP A 14 12.43 -2.19 -9.54
N SER A 15 11.44 -1.60 -10.21
CA SER A 15 11.45 -0.42 -11.09
C SER A 15 12.18 0.84 -10.56
N GLY A 16 12.80 0.75 -9.37
CA GLY A 16 13.90 1.59 -8.91
C GLY A 16 13.50 2.70 -7.96
N THR A 17 12.20 2.99 -7.83
CA THR A 17 11.73 4.14 -7.03
C THR A 17 10.63 3.82 -6.04
N ILE A 18 9.82 2.77 -6.22
CA ILE A 18 8.78 2.45 -5.24
C ILE A 18 9.46 1.82 -4.01
N VAL A 19 9.13 2.35 -2.83
CA VAL A 19 9.69 1.87 -1.55
C VAL A 19 8.63 1.28 -0.63
N LEU A 20 7.36 1.64 -0.86
CA LEU A 20 6.20 1.15 -0.13
C LEU A 20 4.97 1.26 -1.03
N GLY A 21 4.16 0.21 -1.08
CA GLY A 21 2.84 0.19 -1.70
C GLY A 21 1.78 -0.14 -0.65
N ALA A 22 0.60 0.42 -0.80
CA ALA A 22 -0.57 0.03 -0.06
C ALA A 22 -1.76 -0.04 -1.01
N ALA A 23 -2.66 -1.00 -0.77
CA ALA A 23 -3.88 -1.14 -1.55
C ALA A 23 -5.06 -1.44 -0.63
N TRP A 24 -6.23 -0.91 -0.97
CA TRP A 24 -7.50 -1.39 -0.48
C TRP A 24 -8.09 -2.34 -1.52
N VAL A 25 -8.25 -3.60 -1.12
CA VAL A 25 -8.88 -4.63 -1.94
C VAL A 25 -10.37 -4.64 -1.62
N ALA A 26 -11.17 -4.13 -2.56
CA ALA A 26 -12.61 -4.04 -2.40
C ALA A 26 -13.28 -5.42 -2.51
N PRO A 27 -14.43 -5.61 -1.83
CA PRO A 27 -15.24 -6.80 -2.04
C PRO A 27 -15.73 -6.86 -3.48
N ASN A 28 -15.50 -8.00 -4.15
CA ASN A 28 -16.01 -8.28 -5.49
C ASN A 28 -16.87 -9.55 -5.45
N PRO A 29 -18.14 -9.44 -5.01
CA PRO A 29 -19.03 -10.58 -4.92
C PRO A 29 -19.44 -11.01 -6.33
N ARG A 30 -18.94 -12.18 -6.76
CA ARG A 30 -19.33 -12.82 -8.01
C ARG A 30 -19.95 -14.16 -7.73
N ASN A 31 -21.15 -14.37 -8.28
CA ASN A 31 -21.95 -15.58 -8.06
C ASN A 31 -21.42 -16.81 -8.82
N TYR A 32 -20.49 -16.65 -9.77
CA TYR A 32 -19.94 -17.73 -10.61
C TYR A 32 -18.41 -17.62 -10.72
N GLY A 33 -17.71 -17.78 -9.59
CA GLY A 33 -16.25 -17.78 -9.53
C GLY A 33 -15.58 -16.43 -9.87
N ARG A 34 -14.25 -16.35 -9.68
CA ARG A 34 -13.42 -15.14 -9.87
C ARG A 34 -13.79 -13.91 -9.02
N GLY A 35 -14.58 -14.10 -7.96
CA GLY A 35 -14.79 -13.07 -6.94
C GLY A 35 -13.61 -13.00 -5.97
N ILE A 36 -13.50 -11.89 -5.23
CA ILE A 36 -12.52 -11.76 -4.16
C ILE A 36 -13.03 -12.54 -2.95
N HIS A 37 -12.17 -13.42 -2.40
CA HIS A 37 -12.51 -14.16 -1.18
C HIS A 37 -12.67 -13.17 -0.01
N PRO A 38 -13.68 -13.32 0.87
CA PRO A 38 -13.93 -12.35 1.95
C PRO A 38 -12.72 -12.06 2.83
N ASP A 39 -11.84 -13.05 3.06
CA ASP A 39 -10.62 -12.88 3.86
C ASP A 39 -9.54 -12.01 3.19
N MET A 40 -9.65 -11.79 1.87
CA MET A 40 -8.74 -10.92 1.11
C MET A 40 -9.20 -9.46 1.10
N VAL A 41 -10.45 -9.18 1.49
CA VAL A 41 -11.01 -7.82 1.52
C VAL A 41 -10.38 -7.03 2.67
N GLY A 42 -9.64 -5.99 2.34
CA GLY A 42 -8.90 -5.21 3.34
C GLY A 42 -7.69 -4.50 2.77
N PHE A 43 -6.78 -4.13 3.66
CA PHE A 43 -5.55 -3.45 3.26
C PHE A 43 -4.44 -4.46 2.96
N SER A 44 -3.84 -4.35 1.76
CA SER A 44 -2.59 -5.01 1.40
C SER A 44 -1.45 -4.00 1.49
N ILE A 45 -0.30 -4.39 2.03
CA ILE A 45 0.88 -3.53 2.13
C ILE A 45 2.08 -4.27 1.56
N ASP A 46 2.80 -3.63 0.65
CA ASP A 46 3.98 -4.16 0.00
C ASP A 46 5.21 -3.32 0.34
N VAL A 47 6.24 -3.96 0.88
CA VAL A 47 7.55 -3.33 1.10
C VAL A 47 8.48 -3.74 -0.02
N HIS A 48 8.91 -2.76 -0.80
CA HIS A 48 9.73 -2.99 -1.98
C HIS A 48 11.23 -3.10 -1.63
N PRO A 49 11.99 -3.91 -2.39
CA PRO A 49 13.43 -4.05 -2.16
C PRO A 49 14.15 -2.74 -2.50
N VAL A 50 15.10 -2.37 -1.65
CA VAL A 50 15.93 -1.16 -1.80
C VAL A 50 17.41 -1.53 -1.89
N ASP A 51 18.17 -0.72 -2.62
CA ASP A 51 19.62 -0.92 -2.75
C ASP A 51 20.28 -0.99 -1.36
N ALA A 52 21.24 -1.91 -1.21
CA ALA A 52 21.90 -2.14 0.07
C ALA A 52 22.63 -0.89 0.59
N THR A 53 23.16 -0.07 -0.30
CA THR A 53 23.88 1.17 0.03
C THR A 53 22.94 2.27 0.51
N GLU A 54 21.69 2.29 0.04
CA GLU A 54 20.70 3.32 0.37
C GLU A 54 19.79 2.92 1.53
N ARG A 55 19.74 1.63 1.89
CA ARG A 55 18.82 1.05 2.88
C ARG A 55 18.69 1.83 4.19
N ALA A 56 19.82 2.33 4.74
CA ALA A 56 19.80 3.09 5.98
C ALA A 56 19.08 4.44 5.83
N ALA A 57 19.37 5.16 4.74
CA ALA A 57 18.72 6.42 4.40
C ALA A 57 17.24 6.23 4.09
N THR A 58 16.91 5.24 3.25
CA THR A 58 15.52 4.91 2.90
C THR A 58 14.72 4.53 4.13
N ARG A 59 15.28 3.72 5.05
CA ARG A 59 14.59 3.37 6.31
C ARG A 59 14.29 4.60 7.17
N ALA A 60 15.21 5.57 7.23
CA ALA A 60 14.99 6.81 7.97
C ALA A 60 13.82 7.61 7.38
N VAL A 61 13.78 7.75 6.04
CA VAL A 61 12.69 8.43 5.32
C VAL A 61 11.36 7.69 5.49
N LEU A 62 11.32 6.38 5.30
CA LEU A 62 10.11 5.56 5.48
C LEU A 62 9.53 5.72 6.88
N ARG A 63 10.39 5.68 7.92
CA ARG A 63 9.94 5.80 9.31
C ARG A 63 9.43 7.20 9.64
N ALA A 64 10.09 8.23 9.13
CA ALA A 64 9.75 9.62 9.44
C ALA A 64 8.54 10.14 8.65
N GLN A 65 8.31 9.62 7.43
CA GLN A 65 7.33 10.18 6.50
C GLN A 65 6.33 9.14 6.00
N ALA A 66 6.80 8.06 5.37
CA ALA A 66 5.90 7.11 4.70
C ALA A 66 4.97 6.38 5.68
N LEU A 67 5.47 5.93 6.84
CA LEU A 67 4.64 5.21 7.82
C LEU A 67 3.55 6.10 8.46
N PRO A 68 3.84 7.35 8.86
CA PRO A 68 2.78 8.30 9.25
C PRO A 68 1.74 8.53 8.14
N GLN A 69 2.19 8.72 6.90
CA GLN A 69 1.29 8.94 5.75
C GLN A 69 0.41 7.70 5.47
N LEU A 70 0.99 6.50 5.54
CA LEU A 70 0.26 5.23 5.43
C LEU A 70 -0.80 5.12 6.52
N HIS A 71 -0.44 5.47 7.76
CA HIS A 71 -1.37 5.44 8.87
C HIS A 71 -2.55 6.41 8.66
N GLU A 72 -2.27 7.62 8.16
CA GLU A 72 -3.30 8.58 7.81
C GLU A 72 -4.22 8.05 6.70
N TRP A 73 -3.64 7.54 5.61
CA TRP A 73 -4.39 6.97 4.49
C TRP A 73 -5.30 5.82 4.92
N ILE A 74 -4.78 4.88 5.73
CA ILE A 74 -5.58 3.80 6.33
C ILE A 74 -6.69 4.37 7.22
N THR A 75 -6.39 5.37 8.05
CA THR A 75 -7.38 5.97 8.96
C THR A 75 -8.52 6.63 8.18
N GLN A 76 -8.20 7.36 7.11
CA GLN A 76 -9.19 7.97 6.21
C GLN A 76 -10.04 6.90 5.52
N ALA A 77 -9.40 5.86 4.98
CA ALA A 77 -10.07 4.73 4.33
C ALA A 77 -11.03 3.98 5.27
N ILE A 78 -10.68 3.84 6.55
CA ILE A 78 -11.56 3.23 7.56
C ILE A 78 -12.80 4.08 7.83
N ALA A 79 -12.63 5.41 7.80
CA ALA A 79 -13.72 6.37 7.98
C ALA A 79 -14.49 6.67 6.68
N ALA A 80 -14.02 6.16 5.54
CA ALA A 80 -14.60 6.44 4.24
C ALA A 80 -15.98 5.82 4.07
N ASP A 81 -16.75 6.41 3.17
CA ASP A 81 -18.11 5.97 2.88
C ASP A 81 -18.15 4.60 2.18
N GLU A 82 -19.36 4.14 1.88
CA GLU A 82 -19.56 2.87 1.20
C GLU A 82 -18.99 2.89 -0.23
N THR A 83 -19.17 3.99 -0.96
CA THR A 83 -18.72 4.15 -2.35
C THR A 83 -17.21 3.94 -2.47
N TRP A 84 -16.45 4.57 -1.55
CA TRP A 84 -15.01 4.39 -1.47
C TRP A 84 -14.66 2.92 -1.20
N ARG A 85 -15.29 2.28 -0.22
CA ARG A 85 -15.00 0.89 0.18
C ARG A 85 -15.36 -0.17 -0.87
N TRP A 86 -16.22 0.17 -1.84
CA TRP A 86 -16.58 -0.72 -2.96
C TRP A 86 -15.65 -0.59 -4.18
N THR A 87 -14.68 0.32 -4.14
CA THR A 87 -13.74 0.55 -5.24
C THR A 87 -12.35 0.17 -4.77
N ASP A 88 -11.55 -0.46 -5.63
CA ASP A 88 -10.14 -0.71 -5.31
C ASP A 88 -9.38 0.62 -5.25
N HIS A 89 -8.44 0.75 -4.32
CA HIS A 89 -7.56 1.93 -4.24
C HIS A 89 -6.13 1.47 -4.09
N GLN A 90 -5.20 2.20 -4.69
CA GLN A 90 -3.77 1.96 -4.55
C GLN A 90 -3.07 3.26 -4.16
N HIS A 91 -2.09 3.15 -3.30
CA HIS A 91 -1.26 4.25 -2.86
C HIS A 91 0.20 3.83 -2.91
N TYR A 92 1.02 4.64 -3.56
CA TYR A 92 2.44 4.34 -3.71
C TYR A 92 3.29 5.44 -3.12
N TRP A 93 4.35 5.03 -2.43
CA TRP A 93 5.43 5.90 -2.01
C TRP A 93 6.64 5.62 -2.88
N ARG A 94 7.07 6.66 -3.59
CA ARG A 94 8.21 6.65 -4.50
C ARG A 94 9.33 7.50 -3.89
N LEU A 95 10.53 6.96 -3.82
CA LEU A 95 11.74 7.64 -3.39
C LEU A 95 12.61 7.92 -4.62
N THR A 96 12.78 9.19 -4.94
CA THR A 96 13.64 9.67 -6.04
C THR A 96 14.61 10.69 -5.47
N ASP A 97 15.91 10.48 -5.64
CA ASP A 97 16.97 11.38 -5.14
C ASP A 97 16.83 11.75 -3.65
N GLY A 98 16.35 10.80 -2.83
CA GLY A 98 16.11 11.01 -1.39
C GLY A 98 14.82 11.78 -1.04
N HIS A 99 14.03 12.19 -2.04
CA HIS A 99 12.73 12.81 -1.86
C HIS A 99 11.60 11.80 -1.96
N LEU A 100 10.79 11.72 -0.90
CA LEU A 100 9.60 10.87 -0.87
C LEU A 100 8.43 11.60 -1.54
N MET A 101 7.92 11.00 -2.60
CA MET A 101 6.66 11.38 -3.24
C MET A 101 5.63 10.30 -2.98
N HIS A 102 4.37 10.67 -2.82
CA HIS A 102 3.30 9.70 -2.66
C HIS A 102 2.03 10.16 -3.37
N GLY A 103 1.17 9.21 -3.72
CA GLY A 103 -0.07 9.51 -4.42
C GLY A 103 -0.95 8.28 -4.58
N ASP A 104 -2.26 8.54 -4.67
CA ASP A 104 -3.24 7.54 -5.05
C ASP A 104 -3.16 7.28 -6.57
N GLU A 105 -3.34 6.02 -6.95
CA GLU A 105 -3.50 5.58 -8.34
C GLU A 105 -4.90 4.98 -8.49
N ALA A 106 -5.60 5.37 -9.57
CA ALA A 106 -7.00 5.07 -9.85
C ALA A 106 -7.17 4.04 -10.97
#